data_AF-A0A8C9CRA3-F1
#
_entry.id   AF-A0A8C9CRA3-F1
#
_cell.length_a   1.000
_cell.length_b   1.000
_cell.length_c   1.000
_cell.angle_alpha   90.00
_cell.angle_beta   90.00
_cell.angle_gamma   90.00
#
_symmetry.space_group_name_H-M   'P 1'
#
loop_
_entity.id
_entity.type
_entity.pdbx_description
1 polymer ?
#
loop_
_entity_poly.entity_id
_entity_poly.type
_entity_poly.pdbx_seq_one_letter_code
_entity_poly.pdbx_strand_id
1 'polypeptide(L)'
;MAAAEEEPKPKKLKVEAPRALSENILFGMGNPLLDITAVVDKDFLDKYSLKLNDQILAEEKHKELFDELVKKFKVEYHAGGSTQNSIKVAQWMIQQPHKAATFFGCIGIDKFGEILKKKAAEAHVDAHYYEQNEQPTGTCAACITGGNRSLVANLAAANCYKKEKHLDMEKNWILVDKARVYYIAGFFLTVSPESVLKVAHHASENNRIFTLNLSAPFISQFYKESLMKVMPYVDILFGNETEAATFAREQGFETEDIKEIARKTQALPKVNSERQRIVIFTQGRDDTILATESEVTAFAVLDQDQKEIVDTNGAGDAFVGGSGRAGSAAMAHGPSCSAACGIFPDRGTNPCPLHRQADSQPLRHQGSPHLAFYSQTFVTYSPVLLNCCFIVLYKEVV
;
A
#
# COMPACT_ATOMS: atom_id res chain seq x y z
N MET A 1 -31.98 1.80 -61.89
CA MET A 1 -32.43 1.40 -60.55
C MET A 1 -31.20 0.95 -59.79
N ALA A 2 -30.65 1.82 -58.94
CA ALA A 2 -29.47 1.52 -58.13
C ALA A 2 -29.94 1.02 -56.76
N ALA A 3 -29.42 -0.13 -56.33
CA ALA A 3 -29.66 -0.70 -55.01
C ALA A 3 -28.85 0.08 -53.97
N ALA A 4 -29.50 0.49 -52.88
CA ALA A 4 -28.87 1.10 -51.72
C ALA A 4 -28.43 -0.01 -50.75
N GLU A 5 -27.15 -0.04 -50.40
CA GLU A 5 -26.59 -0.88 -49.34
C GLU A 5 -26.95 -0.26 -47.97
N GLU A 6 -27.52 -1.05 -47.07
CA GLU A 6 -27.79 -0.66 -45.67
C GLU A 6 -26.50 -0.70 -44.84
N GLU A 7 -26.19 0.40 -44.15
CA GLU A 7 -25.09 0.49 -43.18
C GLU A 7 -25.33 -0.43 -41.95
N PRO A 8 -24.27 -1.08 -41.39
CA PRO A 8 -24.42 -1.94 -40.24
C PRO A 8 -24.56 -1.12 -38.94
N LYS A 9 -25.67 -1.34 -38.22
CA LYS A 9 -25.91 -0.74 -36.89
C LYS A 9 -24.89 -1.22 -35.84
N PRO A 10 -24.43 -0.35 -34.92
CA PRO A 10 -23.47 -0.72 -33.89
C PRO A 10 -24.08 -1.71 -32.89
N LYS A 11 -23.40 -2.85 -32.70
CA LYS A 11 -23.73 -3.82 -31.65
C LYS A 11 -23.53 -3.15 -30.28
N LYS A 12 -24.62 -2.99 -29.52
CA LYS A 12 -24.55 -2.61 -28.10
C LYS A 12 -23.77 -3.69 -27.34
N LEU A 13 -22.58 -3.34 -26.86
CA LEU A 13 -21.86 -4.13 -25.85
C LEU A 13 -22.76 -4.25 -24.62
N LYS A 14 -23.14 -5.48 -24.26
CA LYS A 14 -23.75 -5.77 -22.97
C LYS A 14 -22.68 -5.50 -21.90
N VAL A 15 -22.83 -4.43 -21.15
CA VAL A 15 -22.05 -4.20 -19.92
C VAL A 15 -22.60 -5.18 -18.89
N GLU A 16 -21.84 -6.23 -18.59
CA GLU A 16 -22.15 -7.11 -17.47
C GLU A 16 -22.11 -6.32 -16.17
N ALA A 17 -23.05 -6.60 -15.25
CA ALA A 17 -23.08 -5.95 -13.95
C ALA A 17 -21.79 -6.26 -13.16
N PRO A 18 -21.21 -5.30 -12.41
CA PRO A 18 -19.97 -5.55 -11.68
C PRO A 18 -20.15 -6.72 -10.71
N ARG A 19 -19.32 -7.76 -10.88
CA ARG A 19 -19.30 -8.94 -10.02
C ARG A 19 -18.92 -8.50 -8.61
N ALA A 20 -19.70 -8.90 -7.60
CA ALA A 20 -19.40 -8.57 -6.20
C ALA A 20 -18.01 -9.11 -5.83
N LEU A 21 -17.20 -8.28 -5.17
CA LEU A 21 -15.89 -8.69 -4.66
C LEU A 21 -16.08 -9.79 -3.60
N SER A 22 -15.17 -10.77 -3.59
CA SER A 22 -15.15 -11.83 -2.59
C SER A 22 -14.22 -11.47 -1.42
N GLU A 23 -14.43 -12.10 -0.26
CA GLU A 23 -13.42 -12.14 0.78
C GLU A 23 -12.10 -12.72 0.24
N ASN A 24 -10.99 -12.29 0.82
CA ASN A 24 -9.62 -12.70 0.51
C ASN A 24 -9.19 -12.46 -0.96
N ILE A 25 -9.84 -11.55 -1.70
CA ILE A 25 -9.51 -11.22 -3.10
C ILE A 25 -8.15 -10.51 -3.25
N LEU A 26 -7.73 -9.78 -2.22
CA LEU A 26 -6.42 -9.12 -2.13
C LEU A 26 -5.59 -9.82 -1.05
N PHE A 27 -4.37 -10.22 -1.37
CA PHE A 27 -3.44 -10.80 -0.41
C PHE A 27 -2.21 -9.93 -0.25
N GLY A 28 -1.81 -9.67 0.99
CA GLY A 28 -0.51 -9.11 1.28
C GLY A 28 0.23 -9.87 2.36
N MET A 29 1.56 -9.83 2.29
CA MET A 29 2.40 -10.29 3.39
C MET A 29 3.60 -9.36 3.58
N GLY A 30 4.03 -9.20 4.83
CA GLY A 30 5.09 -8.25 5.14
C GLY A 30 5.49 -8.25 6.61
N ASN A 31 6.11 -7.15 7.02
CA ASN A 31 6.59 -6.93 8.37
C ASN A 31 5.51 -6.19 9.18
N PRO A 32 4.73 -6.85 10.05
CA PRO A 32 3.80 -6.16 10.93
C PRO A 32 4.58 -5.47 12.04
N LEU A 33 4.45 -4.14 12.12
CA LEU A 33 5.14 -3.33 13.11
C LEU A 33 4.13 -2.51 13.90
N LEU A 34 4.35 -2.35 15.19
CA LEU A 34 3.62 -1.36 15.97
C LEU A 34 4.30 -0.01 15.80
N ASP A 35 3.63 0.93 15.15
CA ASP A 35 4.11 2.30 15.00
C ASP A 35 3.91 3.03 16.33
N ILE A 36 5.01 3.54 16.89
CA ILE A 36 5.06 4.38 18.08
C ILE A 36 5.36 5.80 17.61
N THR A 37 4.32 6.62 17.53
CA THR A 37 4.41 7.96 16.95
C THR A 37 4.47 9.01 18.04
N ALA A 38 5.41 9.95 17.94
CA ALA A 38 5.49 11.09 18.86
C ALA A 38 6.04 12.33 18.17
N VAL A 39 5.58 13.50 18.59
CA VAL A 39 6.25 14.77 18.28
C VAL A 39 7.44 14.93 19.22
N VAL A 40 8.64 14.99 18.66
CA VAL A 40 9.92 15.04 19.39
C VAL A 40 10.66 16.35 19.15
N ASP A 41 11.72 16.59 19.92
CA ASP A 41 12.64 17.72 19.74
C ASP A 41 13.83 17.33 18.83
N LYS A 42 14.52 18.34 18.28
CA LYS A 42 15.72 18.11 17.44
C LYS A 42 16.82 17.41 18.23
N ASP A 43 16.93 17.71 19.53
CA ASP A 43 17.92 17.10 20.43
C ASP A 43 17.73 15.58 20.51
N PHE A 44 16.50 15.08 20.49
CA PHE A 44 16.21 13.65 20.45
C PHE A 44 16.68 13.00 19.13
N LEU A 45 16.47 13.65 17.99
CA LEU A 45 16.98 13.16 16.71
C LEU A 45 18.52 13.13 16.70
N ASP A 46 19.15 14.23 17.14
CA ASP A 46 20.60 14.36 17.19
C ASP A 46 21.22 13.30 18.11
N LYS A 47 20.60 13.04 19.28
CA LYS A 47 21.04 12.00 20.24
C LYS A 47 21.16 10.62 19.59
N TYR A 48 20.20 10.26 18.74
CA TYR A 48 20.17 8.97 18.05
C TYR A 48 20.76 9.01 16.64
N SER A 49 21.36 10.14 16.25
CA SER A 49 21.94 10.35 14.92
C SER A 49 20.94 10.13 13.78
N LEU A 50 19.70 10.54 13.98
CA LEU A 50 18.62 10.44 13.00
C LEU A 50 18.57 11.70 12.15
N LYS A 51 18.56 11.56 10.82
CA LYS A 51 18.31 12.69 9.93
C LYS A 51 16.80 12.92 9.80
N LEU A 52 16.45 14.14 9.40
CA LEU A 52 15.08 14.44 9.00
C LEU A 52 14.67 13.53 7.84
N ASN A 53 13.49 12.91 7.95
CA ASN A 53 12.92 12.01 6.94
C ASN A 53 13.72 10.71 6.68
N ASP A 54 14.60 10.31 7.61
CA ASP A 54 15.26 9.00 7.52
C ASP A 54 14.24 7.84 7.61
N GLN A 55 14.53 6.75 6.89
CA GLN A 55 13.85 5.47 7.04
C GLN A 55 14.92 4.38 7.20
N ILE A 56 15.18 4.00 8.45
CA ILE A 56 16.30 3.12 8.79
C ILE A 56 15.87 1.93 9.65
N LEU A 57 16.70 0.89 9.64
CA LEU A 57 16.60 -0.21 10.59
C LEU A 57 17.33 0.15 11.89
N ALA A 58 16.76 -0.26 13.02
CA ALA A 58 17.33 -0.02 14.34
C ALA A 58 18.66 -0.79 14.53
N GLU A 59 19.77 -0.07 14.53
CA GLU A 59 21.06 -0.49 15.07
C GLU A 59 21.11 -0.54 16.63
N GLU A 60 22.21 -1.05 17.18
CA GLU A 60 22.45 -1.14 18.64
C GLU A 60 22.24 0.19 19.37
N LYS A 61 22.69 1.30 18.78
CA LYS A 61 22.53 2.66 19.35
C LYS A 61 21.08 3.11 19.49
N HIS A 62 20.15 2.47 18.77
CA HIS A 62 18.72 2.82 18.79
C HIS A 62 17.90 1.94 19.73
N LYS A 63 18.50 0.95 20.43
CA LYS A 63 17.73 0.07 21.33
C LYS A 63 17.00 0.84 22.42
N GLU A 64 17.64 1.85 22.99
CA GLU A 64 17.05 2.69 24.05
C GLU A 64 16.03 3.71 23.52
N LEU A 65 16.01 3.96 22.19
CA LEU A 65 15.15 4.97 21.56
C LEU A 65 13.68 4.72 21.87
N PHE A 66 13.21 3.48 21.71
CA PHE A 66 11.79 3.14 21.86
C PHE A 66 11.30 3.35 23.28
N ASP A 67 12.10 2.94 24.27
CA ASP A 67 11.76 3.12 25.69
C ASP A 67 11.78 4.60 26.09
N GLU A 68 12.77 5.36 25.62
CA GLU A 68 12.85 6.79 25.90
C GLU A 68 11.73 7.57 25.23
N LEU A 69 11.37 7.21 23.99
CA LEU A 69 10.27 7.82 23.24
C LEU A 69 8.95 7.73 24.02
N VAL A 70 8.62 6.53 24.52
CA VAL A 70 7.39 6.26 25.29
C VAL A 70 7.42 6.94 26.66
N LYS A 71 8.59 7.09 27.30
CA LYS A 71 8.72 7.73 28.62
C LYS A 71 8.71 9.25 28.56
N LYS A 72 9.38 9.85 27.56
CA LYS A 72 9.60 11.29 27.46
C LYS A 72 8.48 12.02 26.74
N PHE A 73 7.80 11.38 25.79
CA PHE A 73 6.81 12.03 24.92
C PHE A 73 5.43 11.40 25.05
N LYS A 74 4.40 12.17 24.67
CA LYS A 74 3.05 11.62 24.48
C LYS A 74 3.04 10.83 23.18
N VAL A 75 2.91 9.50 23.30
CA VAL A 75 2.93 8.60 22.14
C VAL A 75 1.54 8.15 21.72
N GLU A 76 1.41 7.86 20.43
CA GLU A 76 0.27 7.16 19.84
C GLU A 76 0.70 5.83 19.25
N TYR A 77 -0.17 4.82 19.33
CA TYR A 77 0.08 3.48 18.84
C TYR A 77 -0.81 3.15 17.65
N HIS A 78 -0.20 2.80 16.53
CA HIS A 78 -0.89 2.44 15.30
C HIS A 78 -0.40 1.09 14.77
N ALA A 79 -1.29 0.30 14.17
CA ALA A 79 -0.85 -0.89 13.46
C ALA A 79 -0.22 -0.49 12.12
N GLY A 80 1.09 -0.69 12.03
CA GLY A 80 1.93 -0.23 10.94
C GLY A 80 2.61 -1.36 10.17
N GLY A 81 3.67 -0.99 9.48
CA GLY A 81 4.35 -1.83 8.48
C GLY A 81 3.80 -1.59 7.07
N SER A 82 4.69 -1.34 6.10
CA SER A 82 4.31 -0.85 4.77
C SER A 82 3.25 -1.70 4.05
N THR A 83 3.45 -3.02 3.97
CA THR A 83 2.44 -3.91 3.38
C THR A 83 1.12 -3.84 4.15
N GLN A 84 1.16 -3.85 5.49
CA GLN A 84 -0.03 -3.85 6.33
C GLN A 84 -0.80 -2.52 6.21
N ASN A 85 -0.10 -1.39 6.13
CA ASN A 85 -0.69 -0.08 5.87
C ASN A 85 -1.42 -0.05 4.52
N SER A 86 -0.76 -0.52 3.46
CA SER A 86 -1.36 -0.58 2.12
C SER A 86 -2.61 -1.47 2.11
N ILE A 87 -2.55 -2.63 2.77
CA ILE A 87 -3.68 -3.56 2.91
C ILE A 87 -4.85 -2.95 3.69
N LYS A 88 -4.57 -2.23 4.78
CA LYS A 88 -5.61 -1.51 5.55
C LYS A 88 -6.27 -0.41 4.72
N VAL A 89 -5.49 0.38 3.99
CA VAL A 89 -6.01 1.42 3.11
C VAL A 89 -6.83 0.81 1.98
N ALA A 90 -6.36 -0.30 1.38
CA ALA A 90 -7.12 -1.02 0.37
C ALA A 90 -8.45 -1.55 0.91
N GLN A 91 -8.46 -2.17 2.11
CA GLN A 91 -9.69 -2.64 2.74
C GLN A 91 -10.64 -1.49 3.09
N TRP A 92 -10.12 -0.38 3.61
CA TRP A 92 -10.89 0.82 3.87
C TRP A 92 -11.48 1.36 2.57
N MET A 93 -10.72 1.38 1.48
CA MET A 93 -11.24 1.80 0.18
C MET A 93 -12.26 0.82 -0.38
N ILE A 94 -12.07 -0.50 -0.24
CA ILE A 94 -13.02 -1.50 -0.71
C ILE A 94 -14.36 -1.38 0.04
N GLN A 95 -14.33 -1.05 1.33
CA GLN A 95 -15.47 -1.00 2.26
C GLN A 95 -16.14 -2.37 2.46
N GLN A 96 -16.70 -2.95 1.40
CA GLN A 96 -17.34 -4.25 1.41
C GLN A 96 -16.81 -5.16 0.27
N PRO A 97 -16.68 -6.47 0.50
CA PRO A 97 -16.92 -7.13 1.78
C PRO A 97 -15.84 -6.74 2.81
N HIS A 98 -16.15 -6.84 4.09
CA HIS A 98 -15.11 -6.99 5.10
C HIS A 98 -14.24 -8.19 4.74
N LYS A 99 -12.98 -8.21 5.19
CA LYS A 99 -12.06 -9.31 4.88
C LYS A 99 -11.80 -9.51 3.38
N ALA A 100 -12.05 -8.50 2.54
CA ALA A 100 -11.62 -8.51 1.15
C ALA A 100 -10.08 -8.60 1.05
N ALA A 101 -9.37 -8.01 2.01
CA ALA A 101 -7.92 -8.05 2.07
C ALA A 101 -7.40 -8.96 3.20
N THR A 102 -6.47 -9.85 2.85
CA THR A 102 -5.77 -10.78 3.75
C THR A 102 -4.38 -10.23 4.04
N PHE A 103 -3.91 -10.37 5.29
CA PHE A 103 -2.55 -9.98 5.67
C PHE A 103 -1.82 -11.09 6.44
N PHE A 104 -0.62 -11.48 5.99
CA PHE A 104 0.28 -12.37 6.74
C PHE A 104 1.55 -11.65 7.23
N GLY A 105 2.00 -12.03 8.43
CA GLY A 105 3.23 -11.50 9.03
C GLY A 105 3.61 -12.27 10.29
N CYS A 106 4.72 -11.93 10.95
CA CYS A 106 5.14 -12.55 12.20
C CYS A 106 5.14 -11.53 13.36
N ILE A 107 4.56 -11.91 14.50
CA ILE A 107 4.47 -11.09 15.71
C ILE A 107 4.98 -11.88 16.93
N GLY A 108 5.29 -11.17 18.01
CA GLY A 108 5.53 -11.77 19.31
C GLY A 108 4.22 -12.06 20.02
N ILE A 109 4.22 -13.08 20.89
CA ILE A 109 3.13 -13.32 21.85
C ILE A 109 3.30 -12.33 23.00
N ASP A 110 2.90 -11.09 22.75
CA ASP A 110 3.01 -9.98 23.69
C ASP A 110 1.88 -8.96 23.52
N LYS A 111 1.88 -7.96 24.40
CA LYS A 111 0.86 -6.89 24.40
C LYS A 111 0.83 -6.11 23.08
N PHE A 112 1.95 -5.94 22.41
CA PHE A 112 2.01 -5.22 21.13
C PHE A 112 1.45 -6.06 19.99
N GLY A 113 1.68 -7.37 20.00
CA GLY A 113 1.06 -8.34 19.09
C GLY A 113 -0.47 -8.34 19.24
N GLU A 114 -0.98 -8.31 20.48
CA GLU A 114 -2.42 -8.18 20.74
C GLU A 114 -3.00 -6.85 20.23
N ILE A 115 -2.28 -5.73 20.37
CA ILE A 115 -2.70 -4.44 19.82
C ILE A 115 -2.76 -4.50 18.29
N LEU A 116 -1.75 -5.10 17.63
CA LEU A 116 -1.75 -5.26 16.18
C LEU A 116 -2.94 -6.08 15.70
N LYS A 117 -3.22 -7.23 16.34
CA LYS A 117 -4.38 -8.07 16.04
C LYS A 117 -5.69 -7.29 16.16
N LYS A 118 -5.87 -6.57 17.26
CA LYS A 118 -7.07 -5.74 17.49
C LYS A 118 -7.22 -4.66 16.42
N LYS A 119 -6.16 -3.94 16.09
CA LYS A 119 -6.18 -2.85 15.11
C LYS A 119 -6.39 -3.33 13.67
N ALA A 120 -5.87 -4.51 13.31
CA ALA A 120 -6.15 -5.12 12.01
C ALA A 120 -7.64 -5.53 11.90
N ALA A 121 -8.21 -6.09 12.96
CA ALA A 121 -9.63 -6.46 13.01
C ALA A 121 -10.56 -5.23 12.96
N GLU A 122 -10.22 -4.14 13.67
CA GLU A 122 -10.91 -2.83 13.58
C GLU A 122 -10.88 -2.26 12.16
N ALA A 123 -9.82 -2.53 11.39
CA ALA A 123 -9.70 -2.15 9.98
C ALA A 123 -10.35 -3.16 9.01
N HIS A 124 -11.05 -4.19 9.53
CA HIS A 124 -11.73 -5.23 8.76
C HIS A 124 -10.81 -6.06 7.84
N VAL A 125 -9.51 -6.11 8.13
CA VAL A 125 -8.53 -6.95 7.42
C VAL A 125 -8.57 -8.37 7.98
N ASP A 126 -8.51 -9.38 7.10
CA ASP A 126 -8.36 -10.78 7.51
C ASP A 126 -6.88 -11.10 7.80
N ALA A 127 -6.41 -10.64 8.95
CA ALA A 127 -5.01 -10.79 9.34
C ALA A 127 -4.77 -12.14 10.02
N HIS A 128 -3.78 -12.89 9.53
CA HIS A 128 -3.33 -14.15 10.11
C HIS A 128 -1.82 -14.06 10.36
N TYR A 129 -1.45 -14.02 11.64
CA TYR A 129 -0.06 -13.84 12.05
C TYR A 129 0.56 -15.16 12.49
N TYR A 130 1.84 -15.34 12.15
CA TYR A 130 2.70 -16.32 12.83
C TYR A 130 3.11 -15.74 14.19
N GLU A 131 2.58 -16.33 15.26
CA GLU A 131 2.87 -15.93 16.64
C GLU A 131 3.98 -16.81 17.23
N GLN A 132 4.96 -16.18 17.90
CA GLN A 132 6.12 -16.86 18.48
C GLN A 132 6.56 -16.19 19.80
N ASN A 133 7.39 -16.87 20.61
CA ASN A 133 7.76 -16.42 21.97
C ASN A 133 9.23 -15.97 22.09
N GLU A 134 10.04 -16.16 21.04
CA GLU A 134 11.48 -15.92 21.04
C GLU A 134 11.85 -14.45 20.87
N GLN A 135 11.04 -13.68 20.13
CA GLN A 135 11.26 -12.26 19.86
C GLN A 135 10.00 -11.44 20.16
N PRO A 136 10.13 -10.22 20.69
CA PRO A 136 8.99 -9.32 20.86
C PRO A 136 8.47 -8.85 19.50
N THR A 137 7.21 -8.43 19.45
CA THR A 137 6.60 -7.79 18.28
C THR A 137 7.43 -6.60 17.81
N GLY A 138 7.65 -6.51 16.50
CA GLY A 138 8.40 -5.42 15.89
C GLY A 138 7.74 -4.06 16.12
N THR A 139 8.56 -3.02 16.19
CA THR A 139 8.14 -1.65 16.45
C THR A 139 8.76 -0.69 15.45
N CYS A 140 8.06 0.36 15.07
CA CYS A 140 8.60 1.46 14.27
C CYS A 140 8.42 2.77 15.03
N ALA A 141 9.51 3.45 15.35
CA ALA A 141 9.44 4.76 15.97
C ALA A 141 9.26 5.82 14.89
N ALA A 142 8.16 6.55 14.96
CA ALA A 142 7.86 7.68 14.09
C ALA A 142 8.12 8.99 14.85
N CYS A 143 9.33 9.52 14.70
CA CYS A 143 9.81 10.72 15.38
C CYS A 143 9.48 11.97 14.54
N ILE A 144 8.45 12.72 14.93
CA ILE A 144 7.93 13.87 14.18
C ILE A 144 8.61 15.16 14.66
N THR A 145 9.14 15.95 13.72
CA THR A 145 9.72 17.28 13.96
C THR A 145 9.23 18.28 12.91
N GLY A 146 8.27 19.14 13.30
CA GLY A 146 7.57 20.00 12.34
C GLY A 146 6.81 19.16 11.31
N GLY A 147 7.09 19.36 10.02
CA GLY A 147 6.54 18.55 8.92
C GLY A 147 7.37 17.31 8.55
N ASN A 148 8.45 17.02 9.28
CA ASN A 148 9.33 15.88 8.99
C ASN A 148 9.01 14.70 9.92
N ARG A 149 9.23 13.48 9.43
CA ARG A 149 9.13 12.26 10.25
C ARG A 149 10.31 11.34 9.98
N SER A 150 11.13 11.09 11.00
CA SER A 150 12.16 10.03 10.94
C SER A 150 11.59 8.72 11.44
N LEU A 151 11.73 7.66 10.64
CA LEU A 151 11.34 6.29 10.94
C LEU A 151 12.54 5.43 11.34
N VAL A 152 12.42 4.77 12.50
CA VAL A 152 13.38 3.78 12.97
C VAL A 152 12.65 2.47 13.23
N ALA A 153 12.85 1.48 12.37
CA ALA A 153 12.19 0.18 12.47
C ALA A 153 13.06 -0.85 13.22
N ASN A 154 12.56 -1.32 14.36
CA ASN A 154 13.05 -2.53 15.02
C ASN A 154 12.18 -3.71 14.62
N LEU A 155 12.64 -4.52 13.66
CA LEU A 155 11.84 -5.59 13.08
C LEU A 155 11.49 -6.69 14.09
N ALA A 156 12.41 -7.04 15.00
CA ALA A 156 12.23 -8.08 16.03
C ALA A 156 11.47 -9.32 15.49
N ALA A 157 10.28 -9.65 16.01
CA ALA A 157 9.46 -10.77 15.54
C ALA A 157 9.18 -10.77 14.03
N ALA A 158 9.08 -9.62 13.37
CA ALA A 158 8.83 -9.58 11.93
C ALA A 158 9.93 -10.31 11.14
N ASN A 159 11.19 -10.29 11.62
CA ASN A 159 12.30 -11.05 11.04
C ASN A 159 12.19 -12.58 11.26
N CYS A 160 11.25 -13.04 12.08
CA CYS A 160 11.10 -14.44 12.43
C CYS A 160 10.05 -15.18 11.58
N TYR A 161 9.51 -14.56 10.53
CA TYR A 161 8.56 -15.23 9.65
C TYR A 161 9.18 -16.48 9.02
N LYS A 162 8.47 -17.61 9.12
CA LYS A 162 8.93 -18.91 8.63
C LYS A 162 7.90 -19.50 7.67
N LYS A 163 8.28 -19.65 6.40
CA LYS A 163 7.41 -20.18 5.33
C LYS A 163 6.76 -21.50 5.72
N GLU A 164 7.58 -22.44 6.18
CA GLU A 164 7.20 -23.81 6.53
C GLU A 164 6.28 -23.91 7.75
N LYS A 165 6.30 -22.90 8.63
CA LYS A 165 5.47 -22.88 9.85
C LYS A 165 4.19 -22.06 9.69
N HIS A 166 4.03 -21.33 8.58
CA HIS A 166 2.89 -20.44 8.39
C HIS A 166 2.35 -20.46 6.97
N LEU A 167 3.13 -20.05 5.96
CA LEU A 167 2.66 -19.97 4.57
C LEU A 167 2.32 -21.35 3.98
N ASP A 168 3.10 -22.37 4.33
CA ASP A 168 2.92 -23.74 3.83
C ASP A 168 1.81 -24.50 4.53
N MET A 169 1.22 -23.96 5.61
CA MET A 169 0.07 -24.58 6.25
C MET A 169 -1.15 -24.49 5.32
N GLU A 170 -1.81 -25.62 5.07
CA GLU A 170 -2.98 -25.69 4.16
C GLU A 170 -4.06 -24.65 4.49
N LYS A 171 -4.38 -24.49 5.77
CA LYS A 171 -5.36 -23.50 6.27
C LYS A 171 -5.03 -22.05 5.92
N ASN A 172 -3.75 -21.74 5.71
CA ASN A 172 -3.26 -20.41 5.36
C ASN A 172 -3.08 -20.29 3.84
N TRP A 173 -2.52 -21.32 3.20
CA TRP A 173 -2.32 -21.33 1.75
C TRP A 173 -3.63 -21.20 0.97
N ILE A 174 -4.74 -21.76 1.46
CA ILE A 174 -6.05 -21.57 0.85
C ILE A 174 -6.47 -20.08 0.75
N LEU A 175 -6.01 -19.22 1.66
CA LEU A 175 -6.29 -17.78 1.61
C LEU A 175 -5.46 -17.08 0.53
N VAL A 176 -4.21 -17.53 0.32
CA VAL A 176 -3.39 -17.13 -0.82
C VAL A 176 -4.08 -17.54 -2.12
N ASP A 177 -4.58 -18.79 -2.17
CA ASP A 177 -5.23 -19.32 -3.36
C ASP A 177 -6.59 -18.67 -3.69
N LYS A 178 -7.24 -17.98 -2.75
CA LYS A 178 -8.43 -17.16 -3.07
C LYS A 178 -8.09 -15.83 -3.75
N ALA A 179 -6.87 -15.34 -3.57
CA ALA A 179 -6.51 -14.00 -4.00
C ALA A 179 -6.35 -13.91 -5.52
N ARG A 180 -6.70 -12.75 -6.06
CA ARG A 180 -6.51 -12.38 -7.48
C ARG A 180 -5.39 -11.36 -7.66
N VAL A 181 -5.13 -10.59 -6.61
CA VAL A 181 -4.06 -9.60 -6.55
C VAL A 181 -3.22 -9.87 -5.31
N TYR A 182 -1.91 -9.90 -5.49
CA TYR A 182 -0.93 -10.03 -4.42
C TYR A 182 -0.13 -8.75 -4.32
N TYR A 183 0.09 -8.25 -3.10
CA TYR A 183 0.95 -7.11 -2.83
C TYR A 183 1.96 -7.41 -1.73
N ILE A 184 3.23 -7.25 -2.04
CA ILE A 184 4.33 -7.45 -1.08
C ILE A 184 5.27 -6.25 -1.17
N ALA A 185 5.53 -5.58 -0.05
CA ALA A 185 6.60 -4.60 0.00
C ALA A 185 7.97 -5.30 -0.07
N GLY A 186 8.91 -4.73 -0.81
CA GLY A 186 10.30 -5.16 -0.92
C GLY A 186 11.02 -5.31 0.43
N PHE A 187 10.56 -4.63 1.49
CA PHE A 187 11.02 -4.90 2.87
C PHE A 187 10.92 -6.36 3.28
N PHE A 188 9.95 -7.12 2.76
CA PHE A 188 9.80 -8.53 3.13
C PHE A 188 10.85 -9.45 2.47
N LEU A 189 11.57 -8.96 1.45
CA LEU A 189 12.72 -9.66 0.87
C LEU A 189 13.89 -9.79 1.85
N THR A 190 13.93 -8.97 2.91
CA THR A 190 14.95 -9.07 3.97
C THR A 190 14.64 -10.16 4.99
N VAL A 191 13.42 -10.70 4.97
CA VAL A 191 12.91 -11.65 5.96
C VAL A 191 12.75 -13.04 5.36
N SER A 192 11.95 -13.16 4.30
CA SER A 192 11.59 -14.47 3.74
C SER A 192 11.44 -14.38 2.22
N PRO A 193 12.54 -14.17 1.48
CA PRO A 193 12.51 -14.14 0.01
C PRO A 193 11.92 -15.43 -0.60
N GLU A 194 12.07 -16.58 0.07
CA GLU A 194 11.45 -17.85 -0.31
C GLU A 194 9.92 -17.83 -0.23
N SER A 195 9.33 -17.11 0.74
CA SER A 195 7.89 -16.92 0.80
C SER A 195 7.41 -16.04 -0.35
N VAL A 196 8.13 -14.95 -0.62
CA VAL A 196 7.82 -14.03 -1.73
C VAL A 196 7.84 -14.78 -3.06
N LEU A 197 8.91 -15.55 -3.32
CA LEU A 197 9.03 -16.34 -4.53
C LEU A 197 7.92 -17.38 -4.68
N LYS A 198 7.52 -18.06 -3.59
CA LYS A 198 6.41 -19.02 -3.65
C LYS A 198 5.10 -18.36 -4.08
N VAL A 199 4.76 -17.20 -3.50
CA VAL A 199 3.55 -16.44 -3.86
C VAL A 199 3.64 -15.92 -5.29
N ALA A 200 4.79 -15.38 -5.69
CA ALA A 200 5.00 -14.83 -7.03
C ALA A 200 4.91 -15.91 -8.12
N HIS A 201 5.48 -17.09 -7.87
CA HIS A 201 5.36 -18.26 -8.75
C HIS A 201 3.90 -18.69 -8.90
N HIS A 202 3.19 -18.87 -7.77
CA HIS A 202 1.78 -19.24 -7.77
C HIS A 202 0.92 -18.21 -8.53
N ALA A 203 1.20 -16.92 -8.37
CA ALA A 203 0.50 -15.88 -9.11
C ALA A 203 0.73 -16.01 -10.62
N SER A 204 1.98 -16.19 -11.05
CA SER A 204 2.36 -16.36 -12.45
C SER A 204 1.74 -17.60 -13.09
N GLU A 205 1.78 -18.76 -12.42
CA GLU A 205 1.21 -20.03 -12.94
C GLU A 205 -0.29 -19.98 -13.12
N ASN A 206 -0.99 -19.19 -12.30
CA ASN A 206 -2.45 -19.09 -12.31
C ASN A 206 -2.95 -17.81 -12.99
N ASN A 207 -2.08 -17.11 -13.72
CA ASN A 207 -2.34 -15.84 -14.37
C ASN A 207 -3.04 -14.81 -13.46
N ARG A 208 -2.53 -14.63 -12.25
CA ARG A 208 -2.98 -13.65 -11.25
C ARG A 208 -1.97 -12.51 -11.16
N ILE A 209 -2.40 -11.37 -10.61
CA ILE A 209 -1.58 -10.16 -10.57
C ILE A 209 -0.66 -10.19 -9.35
N PHE A 210 0.65 -10.23 -9.57
CA PHE A 210 1.64 -10.06 -8.52
C PHE A 210 2.25 -8.65 -8.55
N THR A 211 2.13 -7.95 -7.42
CA THR A 211 2.62 -6.58 -7.27
C THR A 211 3.67 -6.48 -6.17
N LEU A 212 4.68 -5.64 -6.42
CA LEU A 212 5.82 -5.45 -5.52
C LEU A 212 6.13 -3.96 -5.37
N ASN A 213 6.64 -3.55 -4.21
CA ASN A 213 7.15 -2.19 -3.99
C ASN A 213 8.67 -2.21 -3.80
N LEU A 214 9.43 -1.29 -4.42
CA LEU A 214 10.87 -1.13 -4.18
C LEU A 214 11.17 -0.80 -2.71
N SER A 215 10.25 -0.10 -2.03
CA SER A 215 10.18 0.17 -0.59
C SER A 215 11.26 1.07 0.02
N ALA A 216 12.53 0.85 -0.33
CA ALA A 216 13.63 1.70 0.12
C ALA A 216 14.88 1.51 -0.76
N PRO A 217 15.76 2.53 -0.85
CA PRO A 217 17.05 2.43 -1.56
C PRO A 217 17.89 1.21 -1.16
N PHE A 218 17.92 0.89 0.13
CA PHE A 218 18.75 -0.20 0.67
C PHE A 218 18.33 -1.59 0.15
N ILE A 219 17.06 -1.76 -0.28
CA ILE A 219 16.59 -3.00 -0.89
C ILE A 219 17.29 -3.22 -2.23
N SER A 220 17.39 -2.16 -3.06
CA SER A 220 18.10 -2.22 -4.34
C SER A 220 19.60 -2.40 -4.16
N GLN A 221 20.19 -1.83 -3.09
CA GLN A 221 21.63 -1.90 -2.81
C GLN A 221 22.08 -3.26 -2.25
N PHE A 222 21.39 -3.75 -1.21
CA PHE A 222 21.86 -4.90 -0.43
C PHE A 222 21.06 -6.18 -0.68
N TYR A 223 19.85 -6.06 -1.24
CA TYR A 223 18.96 -7.20 -1.52
C TYR A 223 18.66 -7.35 -3.02
N LYS A 224 19.52 -6.79 -3.87
CA LYS A 224 19.44 -6.87 -5.34
C LYS A 224 19.22 -8.29 -5.84
N GLU A 225 19.92 -9.28 -5.28
CA GLU A 225 19.81 -10.67 -5.70
C GLU A 225 18.39 -11.21 -5.49
N SER A 226 17.83 -11.02 -4.29
CA SER A 226 16.46 -11.43 -3.96
C SER A 226 15.43 -10.65 -4.79
N LEU A 227 15.61 -9.34 -4.94
CA LEU A 227 14.74 -8.48 -5.76
C LEU A 227 14.70 -8.95 -7.21
N MET A 228 15.87 -9.21 -7.81
CA MET A 228 15.98 -9.62 -9.22
C MET A 228 15.56 -11.07 -9.46
N LYS A 229 15.58 -11.95 -8.44
CA LYS A 229 14.95 -13.27 -8.52
C LYS A 229 13.43 -13.18 -8.58
N VAL A 230 12.83 -12.20 -7.91
CA VAL A 230 11.36 -11.98 -7.88
C VAL A 230 10.88 -11.15 -9.06
N MET A 231 11.69 -10.21 -9.56
CA MET A 231 11.33 -9.27 -10.62
C MET A 231 10.67 -9.89 -11.87
N PRO A 232 11.08 -11.09 -12.36
CA PRO A 232 10.44 -11.71 -13.52
C PRO A 232 8.96 -12.08 -13.34
N TYR A 233 8.50 -12.16 -12.09
CA TYR A 233 7.11 -12.46 -11.74
C TYR A 233 6.28 -11.19 -11.46
N VAL A 234 6.92 -10.02 -11.38
CA VAL A 234 6.24 -8.76 -11.04
C VAL A 234 5.47 -8.22 -12.23
N ASP A 235 4.13 -8.18 -12.09
CA ASP A 235 3.22 -7.55 -13.04
C ASP A 235 3.14 -6.04 -12.81
N ILE A 236 3.11 -5.59 -11.55
CA ILE A 236 3.11 -4.15 -11.22
C ILE A 236 4.20 -3.87 -10.19
N LEU A 237 5.13 -2.99 -10.56
CA LEU A 237 6.17 -2.51 -9.66
C LEU A 237 5.86 -1.08 -9.22
N PHE A 238 5.81 -0.86 -7.91
CA PHE A 238 5.71 0.46 -7.29
C PHE A 238 7.07 0.92 -6.76
N GLY A 239 7.25 2.23 -6.68
CA GLY A 239 8.35 2.87 -5.94
C GLY A 239 8.23 4.39 -5.96
N ASN A 240 9.18 5.07 -5.31
CA ASN A 240 9.36 6.52 -5.44
C ASN A 240 10.60 6.87 -6.28
N GLU A 241 10.83 8.14 -6.53
CA GLU A 241 11.93 8.68 -7.31
C GLU A 241 13.31 8.28 -6.77
N THR A 242 13.47 8.24 -5.44
CA THR A 242 14.76 7.94 -4.80
C THR A 242 15.08 6.44 -4.90
N GLU A 243 14.06 5.60 -4.73
CA GLU A 243 14.13 4.16 -4.92
C GLU A 243 14.40 3.82 -6.39
N ALA A 244 13.70 4.45 -7.32
CA ALA A 244 13.87 4.26 -8.76
C ALA A 244 15.28 4.65 -9.21
N ALA A 245 15.79 5.80 -8.77
CA ALA A 245 17.15 6.24 -9.07
C ALA A 245 18.21 5.26 -8.51
N THR A 246 18.00 4.75 -7.29
CA THR A 246 18.88 3.76 -6.69
C THR A 246 18.82 2.44 -7.47
N PHE A 247 17.62 1.96 -7.81
CA PHE A 247 17.43 0.76 -8.62
C PHE A 247 18.13 0.88 -9.98
N ALA A 248 17.97 2.01 -10.68
CA ALA A 248 18.61 2.26 -11.96
C ALA A 248 20.14 2.18 -11.88
N ARG A 249 20.72 2.77 -10.83
CA ARG A 249 22.17 2.72 -10.57
C ARG A 249 22.65 1.30 -10.35
N GLU A 250 21.98 0.56 -9.46
CA GLU A 250 22.34 -0.81 -9.13
C GLU A 250 22.14 -1.76 -10.33
N GLN A 251 21.18 -1.47 -11.21
CA GLN A 251 20.93 -2.23 -12.43
C GLN A 251 21.82 -1.81 -13.61
N GLY A 252 22.61 -0.75 -13.49
CA GLY A 252 23.48 -0.25 -14.57
C GLY A 252 22.68 0.31 -15.76
N PHE A 253 21.56 0.99 -15.50
CA PHE A 253 20.71 1.55 -16.57
C PHE A 253 21.30 2.79 -17.26
N GLU A 254 22.33 3.40 -16.68
CA GLU A 254 23.05 4.58 -17.20
C GLU A 254 22.14 5.78 -17.49
N THR A 255 21.14 6.01 -16.63
CA THR A 255 20.22 7.16 -16.70
C THR A 255 19.74 7.58 -15.32
N GLU A 256 19.47 8.88 -15.15
CA GLU A 256 18.80 9.45 -13.98
C GLU A 256 17.38 9.96 -14.33
N ASP A 257 16.96 9.88 -15.60
CA ASP A 257 15.62 10.29 -16.03
C ASP A 257 14.58 9.25 -15.61
N ILE A 258 13.64 9.65 -14.76
CA ILE A 258 12.65 8.74 -14.16
C ILE A 258 11.77 8.03 -15.21
N LYS A 259 11.48 8.67 -16.35
CA LYS A 259 10.66 8.08 -17.42
C LYS A 259 11.44 6.99 -18.14
N GLU A 260 12.71 7.21 -18.41
CA GLU A 260 13.60 6.21 -18.99
C GLU A 260 13.91 5.08 -18.01
N ILE A 261 14.06 5.37 -16.71
CA ILE A 261 14.17 4.33 -15.66
C ILE A 261 12.91 3.47 -15.65
N ALA A 262 11.72 4.08 -15.67
CA ALA A 262 10.45 3.36 -15.70
C ALA A 262 10.33 2.48 -16.94
N ARG A 263 10.70 3.00 -18.13
CA ARG A 263 10.71 2.24 -19.39
C ARG A 263 11.66 1.04 -19.34
N LYS A 264 12.92 1.24 -18.92
CA LYS A 264 13.90 0.16 -18.80
C LYS A 264 13.48 -0.89 -17.78
N THR A 265 12.89 -0.45 -16.66
CA THR A 265 12.35 -1.35 -15.62
C THR A 265 11.17 -2.18 -16.15
N GLN A 266 10.27 -1.55 -16.92
CA GLN A 266 9.14 -2.20 -17.54
C GLN A 266 9.60 -3.33 -18.47
N ALA A 267 10.64 -3.07 -19.28
CA ALA A 267 11.20 -3.99 -20.25
C ALA A 267 12.10 -5.11 -19.67
N LEU A 268 12.27 -5.19 -18.34
CA LEU A 268 13.02 -6.29 -17.72
C LEU A 268 12.40 -7.66 -18.06
N PRO A 269 13.17 -8.76 -18.02
CA PRO A 269 12.65 -10.09 -18.29
C PRO A 269 11.39 -10.40 -17.46
N LYS A 270 10.40 -11.05 -18.07
CA LYS A 270 9.13 -11.42 -17.43
C LYS A 270 8.72 -12.83 -17.82
N VAL A 271 8.29 -13.63 -16.85
CA VAL A 271 7.96 -15.05 -17.04
C VAL A 271 6.54 -15.24 -17.58
N ASN A 272 5.54 -14.65 -16.95
CA ASN A 272 4.16 -14.71 -17.45
C ASN A 272 4.00 -13.77 -18.67
N SER A 273 3.92 -14.34 -19.87
CA SER A 273 3.73 -13.63 -21.13
C SER A 273 2.28 -13.18 -21.39
N GLU A 274 1.31 -13.66 -20.61
CA GLU A 274 -0.08 -13.24 -20.73
C GLU A 274 -0.33 -11.83 -20.17
N ARG A 275 0.62 -11.30 -19.38
CA ARG A 275 0.55 -9.96 -18.78
C ARG A 275 1.84 -9.20 -19.02
N GLN A 276 1.71 -7.95 -19.42
CA GLN A 276 2.85 -7.04 -19.53
C GLN A 276 3.13 -6.36 -18.19
N ARG A 277 4.40 -6.07 -17.91
CA ARG A 277 4.76 -5.32 -16.70
C ARG A 277 4.25 -3.88 -16.80
N ILE A 278 3.81 -3.35 -15.68
CA ILE A 278 3.55 -1.94 -15.43
C ILE A 278 4.49 -1.46 -14.33
N VAL A 279 5.04 -0.27 -14.49
CA VAL A 279 5.90 0.38 -13.49
C VAL A 279 5.28 1.71 -13.12
N ILE A 280 5.10 1.94 -11.82
CA ILE A 280 4.51 3.16 -11.27
C ILE A 280 5.50 3.77 -10.28
N PHE A 281 6.02 4.95 -10.62
CA PHE A 281 6.90 5.72 -9.74
C PHE A 281 6.25 7.03 -9.31
N THR A 282 6.15 7.21 -8.00
CA THR A 282 5.69 8.46 -7.37
C THR A 282 6.85 9.44 -7.24
N GLN A 283 6.55 10.74 -7.19
CA GLN A 283 7.55 11.83 -7.08
C GLN A 283 7.14 12.89 -6.05
N GLY A 284 6.55 12.44 -4.94
CA GLY A 284 5.97 13.34 -3.94
C GLY A 284 4.85 14.21 -4.55
N ARG A 285 5.15 15.51 -4.74
CA ARG A 285 4.22 16.47 -5.34
C ARG A 285 4.26 16.52 -6.87
N ASP A 286 5.36 16.04 -7.46
CA ASP A 286 5.54 16.04 -8.90
C ASP A 286 4.78 14.85 -9.51
N ASP A 287 4.64 14.85 -10.84
CA ASP A 287 3.81 13.87 -11.53
C ASP A 287 4.18 12.42 -11.19
N THR A 288 3.17 11.58 -11.00
CA THR A 288 3.37 10.12 -10.93
C THR A 288 3.64 9.59 -12.34
N ILE A 289 4.71 8.82 -12.50
CA ILE A 289 5.12 8.22 -13.77
C ILE A 289 4.58 6.80 -13.85
N LEU A 290 3.90 6.49 -14.95
CA LEU A 290 3.43 5.14 -15.28
C LEU A 290 4.05 4.71 -16.60
N ALA A 291 4.75 3.59 -16.62
CA ALA A 291 5.25 2.95 -17.83
C ALA A 291 4.50 1.64 -18.10
N THR A 292 4.02 1.49 -19.33
CA THR A 292 3.49 0.24 -19.91
C THR A 292 4.42 -0.23 -21.04
N GLU A 293 4.08 -1.33 -21.70
CA GLU A 293 4.79 -1.79 -22.91
C GLU A 293 4.78 -0.73 -24.02
N SER A 294 3.68 0.03 -24.14
CA SER A 294 3.49 0.96 -25.26
C SER A 294 3.99 2.37 -24.99
N GLU A 295 3.88 2.86 -23.75
CA GLU A 295 4.11 4.27 -23.45
C GLU A 295 4.57 4.54 -22.02
N VAL A 296 5.08 5.76 -21.81
CA VAL A 296 5.36 6.33 -20.49
C VAL A 296 4.55 7.60 -20.32
N THR A 297 3.64 7.59 -19.37
CA THR A 297 2.66 8.66 -19.12
C THR A 297 2.91 9.28 -17.74
N ALA A 298 2.72 10.59 -17.65
CA ALA A 298 2.83 11.35 -16.41
C ALA A 298 1.43 11.76 -15.93
N PHE A 299 1.16 11.60 -14.63
CA PHE A 299 -0.10 11.94 -14.00
C PHE A 299 0.13 13.00 -12.94
N ALA A 300 -0.42 14.20 -13.16
CA ALA A 300 -0.33 15.29 -12.20
C ALA A 300 -0.98 14.90 -10.87
N VAL A 301 -0.25 15.15 -9.78
CA VAL A 301 -0.79 15.06 -8.42
C VAL A 301 -1.71 16.26 -8.22
N LEU A 302 -2.88 16.04 -7.62
CA LEU A 302 -3.82 17.13 -7.34
C LEU A 302 -3.14 18.16 -6.45
N ASP A 303 -3.27 19.44 -6.79
CA ASP A 303 -2.71 20.52 -5.99
C ASP A 303 -3.28 20.46 -4.57
N GLN A 304 -2.40 20.39 -3.58
CA GLN A 304 -2.74 20.35 -2.15
C GLN A 304 -2.07 21.55 -1.49
N ASP A 305 -2.83 22.29 -0.68
CA ASP A 305 -2.25 23.36 0.13
C ASP A 305 -1.22 22.73 1.07
N GLN A 306 0.03 23.15 0.95
CA GLN A 306 1.15 22.65 1.75
C GLN A 306 0.91 22.84 3.26
N LYS A 307 0.05 23.78 3.65
CA LYS A 307 -0.34 23.99 5.05
C LYS A 307 -1.28 22.92 5.59
N GLU A 308 -1.96 22.18 4.72
CA GLU A 308 -2.86 21.08 5.07
C GLU A 308 -2.12 19.72 5.12
N ILE A 309 -0.87 19.66 4.65
CA ILE A 309 -0.03 18.47 4.74
C ILE A 309 0.45 18.31 6.19
N VAL A 310 -0.21 17.41 6.90
CA VAL A 310 0.14 17.06 8.29
C VAL A 310 1.23 15.98 8.32
N ASP A 311 1.27 15.09 7.32
CA ASP A 311 2.11 13.90 7.32
C ASP A 311 2.33 13.38 5.89
N THR A 312 3.59 13.22 5.48
CA THR A 312 3.96 12.61 4.18
C THR A 312 4.33 11.15 4.31
N ASN A 313 4.55 10.65 5.52
CA ASN A 313 4.97 9.28 5.74
C ASN A 313 3.79 8.32 5.71
N GLY A 314 3.94 7.21 4.98
CA GLY A 314 2.83 6.32 4.63
C GLY A 314 2.00 6.82 3.45
N ALA A 315 2.31 7.98 2.84
CA ALA A 315 1.63 8.44 1.62
C ALA A 315 1.85 7.45 0.46
N GLY A 316 3.04 6.85 0.35
CA GLY A 316 3.31 5.77 -0.59
C GLY A 316 2.46 4.51 -0.33
N ASP A 317 2.36 4.08 0.93
CA ASP A 317 1.50 2.95 1.31
C ASP A 317 0.02 3.23 1.00
N ALA A 318 -0.44 4.46 1.27
CA ALA A 318 -1.79 4.89 1.00
C ALA A 318 -2.07 5.01 -0.51
N PHE A 319 -1.10 5.49 -1.29
CA PHE A 319 -1.17 5.53 -2.75
C PHE A 319 -1.35 4.12 -3.32
N VAL A 320 -0.56 3.15 -2.84
CA VAL A 320 -0.70 1.74 -3.25
C VAL A 320 -2.08 1.19 -2.83
N GLY A 321 -2.48 1.39 -1.58
CA GLY A 321 -3.79 0.90 -1.10
C GLY A 321 -4.98 1.51 -1.85
N GLY A 322 -4.91 2.79 -2.18
CA GLY A 322 -5.93 3.50 -2.95
C GLY A 322 -6.01 3.06 -4.42
N SER A 323 -4.88 2.66 -5.00
CA SER A 323 -4.81 2.16 -6.38
C SER A 323 -5.64 0.88 -6.58
N GLY A 324 -5.87 0.09 -5.51
CA GLY A 324 -6.63 -1.17 -5.57
C GLY A 324 -8.15 -1.03 -5.79
N ARG A 325 -8.82 0.02 -5.28
CA ARG A 325 -10.30 0.17 -5.39
C ARG A 325 -10.75 0.57 -6.78
N ALA A 326 -9.96 1.36 -7.48
CA ALA A 326 -10.40 1.95 -8.74
C ALA A 326 -10.30 0.96 -9.93
N GLY A 327 -9.78 -0.25 -9.70
CA GLY A 327 -10.01 -1.42 -10.55
C GLY A 327 -11.41 -2.05 -10.43
N SER A 328 -12.27 -1.62 -9.50
CA SER A 328 -13.63 -2.21 -9.32
C SER A 328 -14.76 -1.17 -9.21
N ALA A 329 -14.49 0.06 -8.78
CA ALA A 329 -15.53 1.08 -8.53
C ALA A 329 -15.75 2.11 -9.66
N ALA A 330 -14.89 2.16 -10.69
CA ALA A 330 -14.94 3.22 -11.72
C ALA A 330 -16.12 3.12 -12.71
N MET A 331 -17.02 2.15 -12.56
CA MET A 331 -18.12 1.88 -13.49
C MET A 331 -19.52 2.30 -13.00
N ALA A 332 -19.68 2.78 -11.75
CA ALA A 332 -21.00 3.16 -11.22
C ALA A 332 -21.16 4.67 -10.98
N HIS A 333 -20.13 5.36 -10.53
CA HIS A 333 -20.12 6.80 -10.28
C HIS A 333 -18.76 7.36 -10.66
N GLY A 334 -18.73 8.52 -11.33
CA GLY A 334 -17.54 9.06 -12.00
C GLY A 334 -16.26 9.12 -11.16
N PRO A 335 -15.09 9.19 -11.82
CA PRO A 335 -13.80 8.94 -11.19
C PRO A 335 -13.25 10.20 -10.50
N SER A 336 -13.34 10.27 -9.17
CA SER A 336 -12.61 11.23 -8.34
C SER A 336 -12.32 10.61 -6.97
N CYS A 337 -11.10 10.11 -6.70
CA CYS A 337 -10.61 9.98 -5.30
C CYS A 337 -9.17 9.50 -5.12
N SER A 338 -8.47 9.01 -6.14
CA SER A 338 -7.22 8.26 -5.88
C SER A 338 -6.00 9.11 -5.48
N ALA A 339 -6.05 10.44 -5.61
CA ALA A 339 -5.00 11.34 -5.11
C ALA A 339 -5.25 11.89 -3.68
N ALA A 340 -6.42 11.63 -3.08
CA ALA A 340 -6.80 12.17 -1.77
C ALA A 340 -6.52 11.22 -0.58
N CYS A 341 -6.12 9.97 -0.82
CA CYS A 341 -6.04 8.97 0.26
C CYS A 341 -4.80 9.07 1.16
N GLY A 342 -3.86 9.96 0.85
CA GLY A 342 -2.69 10.22 1.70
C GLY A 342 -2.93 11.26 2.80
N ILE A 343 -3.92 12.14 2.67
CA ILE A 343 -4.06 13.32 3.54
C ILE A 343 -5.54 13.73 3.57
N PHE A 344 -6.27 13.47 4.67
CA PHE A 344 -7.60 14.05 4.89
C PHE A 344 -7.58 15.08 6.03
N PRO A 345 -8.03 16.32 5.77
CA PRO A 345 -8.24 17.35 6.80
C PRO A 345 -9.55 17.13 7.60
N ASP A 346 -9.54 17.56 8.86
CA ASP A 346 -10.70 17.59 9.77
C ASP A 346 -11.74 18.61 9.29
N ARG A 347 -12.67 18.18 8.44
CA ARG A 347 -13.92 18.92 8.15
C ARG A 347 -15.13 17.99 8.11
N GLY A 348 -15.66 17.68 9.29
CA GLY A 348 -17.09 17.71 9.60
C GLY A 348 -18.09 16.80 8.89
N THR A 349 -17.73 15.99 7.89
CA THR A 349 -18.68 15.04 7.25
C THR A 349 -18.02 13.68 7.02
N ASN A 350 -18.42 12.70 7.83
CA ASN A 350 -17.93 11.31 7.94
C ASN A 350 -16.41 11.15 8.19
N PRO A 351 -15.96 11.29 9.44
CA PRO A 351 -14.57 11.10 9.82
C PRO A 351 -14.13 9.64 9.65
N CYS A 352 -12.87 9.47 9.28
CA CYS A 352 -12.12 8.25 9.57
C CYS A 352 -12.20 7.97 11.09
N PRO A 353 -12.77 6.84 11.56
CA PRO A 353 -12.82 6.53 12.98
C PRO A 353 -11.43 6.27 13.59
N LEU A 354 -10.38 6.16 12.77
CA LEU A 354 -9.02 5.88 13.22
C LEU A 354 -8.27 7.12 13.76
N HIS A 355 -8.89 8.31 13.82
CA HIS A 355 -8.24 9.53 14.33
C HIS A 355 -8.99 10.28 15.45
N ARG A 356 -10.18 9.85 15.88
CA ARG A 356 -10.83 10.38 17.10
C ARG A 356 -11.77 9.35 17.72
N GLN A 357 -11.41 8.84 18.90
CA GLN A 357 -12.29 8.82 20.08
C GLN A 357 -11.54 8.28 21.30
N ALA A 358 -11.14 9.20 22.17
CA ALA A 358 -11.11 8.97 23.60
C ALA A 358 -11.88 10.16 24.19
N ASP A 359 -13.10 9.91 24.66
CA ASP A 359 -13.69 10.74 25.70
C ASP A 359 -14.31 9.84 26.76
N SER A 360 -13.95 10.17 27.98
CA SER A 360 -14.26 9.51 29.23
C SER A 360 -15.63 9.94 29.78
N GLN A 361 -16.43 8.95 30.22
CA GLN A 361 -17.60 9.01 31.14
C GLN A 361 -19.02 9.32 30.53
N PRO A 362 -20.12 9.06 31.26
CA PRO A 362 -20.98 7.88 31.11
C PRO A 362 -22.34 8.16 30.46
N LEU A 363 -22.93 7.08 29.91
CA LEU A 363 -24.30 6.92 29.39
C LEU A 363 -25.36 7.89 29.94
N ARG A 364 -25.98 8.68 29.05
CA ARG A 364 -27.42 9.05 29.11
C ARG A 364 -28.06 9.15 27.73
N HIS A 365 -29.33 8.75 27.71
CA HIS A 365 -30.27 8.53 26.60
C HIS A 365 -30.64 9.75 25.73
N GLN A 366 -31.30 9.40 24.61
CA GLN A 366 -32.17 10.19 23.69
C GLN A 366 -31.43 10.79 22.49
N GLY A 367 -31.81 10.65 21.21
CA GLY A 367 -32.92 10.04 20.48
C GLY A 367 -32.78 10.52 19.01
N SER A 368 -33.18 9.73 18.01
CA SER A 368 -33.17 10.11 16.57
C SER A 368 -34.09 11.30 16.28
N PRO A 369 -33.88 12.13 15.22
CA PRO A 369 -34.50 11.81 13.92
C PRO A 369 -33.86 12.36 12.60
N HIS A 370 -34.20 11.65 11.51
CA HIS A 370 -34.57 12.05 10.13
C HIS A 370 -33.62 12.68 9.07
N LEU A 371 -33.69 12.04 7.88
CA LEU A 371 -33.28 12.46 6.53
C LEU A 371 -34.00 13.73 6.04
N ALA A 372 -33.29 14.59 5.29
CA ALA A 372 -33.85 15.38 4.17
C ALA A 372 -32.78 16.20 3.41
N PHE A 373 -32.75 16.03 2.08
CA PHE A 373 -32.42 17.01 1.01
C PHE A 373 -31.08 17.76 1.03
N TYR A 374 -30.28 17.62 -0.04
CA TYR A 374 -29.97 18.72 -0.98
C TYR A 374 -29.31 18.16 -2.26
N SER A 375 -29.88 18.55 -3.41
CA SER A 375 -29.42 18.28 -4.77
C SER A 375 -28.91 19.56 -5.43
N GLN A 376 -27.96 19.42 -6.36
CA GLN A 376 -27.50 20.41 -7.37
C GLN A 376 -26.62 21.52 -6.78
N THR A 377 -25.40 21.82 -7.27
CA THR A 377 -25.03 22.22 -8.65
C THR A 377 -23.49 22.37 -8.70
N PHE A 378 -22.79 21.92 -9.76
CA PHE A 378 -21.48 22.41 -10.29
C PHE A 378 -21.11 21.49 -11.49
N VAL A 379 -21.53 21.78 -12.73
CA VAL A 379 -20.90 22.62 -13.78
C VAL A 379 -19.46 22.21 -14.16
N THR A 380 -19.40 21.29 -15.13
CA THR A 380 -18.48 21.18 -16.29
C THR A 380 -17.00 21.59 -16.14
N TYR A 381 -16.13 20.59 -15.96
CA TYR A 381 -14.77 20.57 -16.52
C TYR A 381 -14.48 19.19 -17.14
N SER A 382 -13.67 19.19 -18.21
CA SER A 382 -13.44 18.18 -19.25
C SER A 382 -13.26 16.70 -18.80
N PRO A 383 -13.85 15.70 -19.51
CA PRO A 383 -13.94 14.30 -19.06
C PRO A 383 -12.76 13.36 -19.46
N VAL A 384 -11.51 13.83 -19.58
CA VAL A 384 -10.44 13.04 -20.26
C VAL A 384 -9.31 12.52 -19.33
N LEU A 385 -9.29 12.83 -18.03
CA LEU A 385 -8.05 12.73 -17.23
C LEU A 385 -7.93 11.57 -16.21
N LEU A 386 -8.74 10.50 -16.26
CA LEU A 386 -8.63 9.40 -15.28
C LEU A 386 -8.66 7.97 -15.85
N ASN A 387 -8.37 7.78 -17.14
CA ASN A 387 -8.62 6.49 -17.79
C ASN A 387 -7.51 5.42 -17.63
N CYS A 388 -6.23 5.73 -17.49
CA CYS A 388 -5.22 4.69 -17.74
C CYS A 388 -4.72 3.88 -16.52
N CYS A 389 -4.61 4.45 -15.30
CA CYS A 389 -4.21 3.67 -14.12
C CYS A 389 -5.24 2.60 -13.69
N PHE A 390 -6.48 2.74 -14.13
CA PHE A 390 -7.62 1.99 -13.59
C PHE A 390 -8.19 0.93 -14.54
N ILE A 391 -7.95 1.06 -15.85
CA ILE A 391 -8.44 0.11 -16.88
C ILE A 391 -7.70 -1.23 -16.85
N VAL A 392 -6.45 -1.28 -16.41
CA VAL A 392 -5.67 -2.55 -16.39
C VAL A 392 -6.23 -3.51 -15.35
N LEU A 393 -6.51 -3.03 -14.14
CA LEU A 393 -7.15 -3.85 -13.11
C LEU A 393 -8.55 -4.29 -13.53
N TYR A 394 -9.35 -3.46 -14.23
CA TYR A 394 -10.71 -3.84 -14.62
C TYR A 394 -10.76 -4.85 -15.79
N LYS A 395 -9.91 -4.72 -16.82
CA LYS A 395 -9.90 -5.65 -17.97
C LYS A 395 -9.37 -7.04 -17.64
N GLU A 396 -8.53 -7.18 -16.63
CA GLU A 396 -7.95 -8.47 -16.26
C GLU A 396 -8.60 -9.09 -15.00
N VAL A 397 -9.43 -8.32 -14.28
CA VAL A 397 -10.20 -8.80 -13.13
C VAL A 397 -11.68 -9.09 -13.49
N VAL A 398 -12.24 -8.60 -14.58
CA VAL A 398 -13.62 -8.96 -15.00
C VAL A 398 -13.63 -9.94 -16.16
#